data_AF-A0A3S1SN61-F1
#
_entry.id   AF-A0A3S1SN61-F1
#
_cell.length_a   1.000
_cell.length_b   1.000
_cell.length_c   1.000
_cell.angle_alpha   90.00
_cell.angle_beta   90.00
_cell.angle_gamma   90.00
#
_symmetry.space_group_name_H-M   'P 1'
#
loop_
_entity.id
_entity.type
_entity.pdbx_description
1 polymer ?
#
loop_
_entity_poly.entity_id
_entity_poly.type
_entity_poly.pdbx_seq_one_letter_code
_entity_poly.pdbx_strand_id
1 'polypeptide(L)'
;MTGINPSKLAPGPPLCPAGLSGRTERGATERGFSKYSLAFLLLAIFSLILTTPTRAAPIDDQFQAWLRTDLWPEAKSKGISKKTFDEAFLGVKPNLKLPDLVLPGEKPTTPEKQHQAEFGPPANYFAEKIIRAVTTGGRARESANSRVLGLIEKRYGVPGEIVLAIWGRETGFGAAKMPYDAFEVLGTKAFMSTKKDFFRTEVLAALDDVER
;
A
#
# COMPACT_ATOMS: atom_id res chain seq x y z
N MET A 1 -27.51 48.28 26.83
CA MET A 1 -28.84 47.65 26.95
C MET A 1 -28.63 46.20 27.35
N THR A 2 -29.45 45.68 28.28
CA THR A 2 -29.82 44.25 28.52
C THR A 2 -28.76 43.14 28.33
N GLY A 3 -28.49 42.25 29.31
CA GLY A 3 -29.05 42.07 30.65
C GLY A 3 -28.53 40.77 31.28
N ILE A 4 -28.57 40.65 32.62
CA ILE A 4 -28.06 39.49 33.38
C ILE A 4 -29.18 38.94 34.29
N ASN A 5 -29.13 37.62 34.54
CA ASN A 5 -29.74 36.79 35.60
C ASN A 5 -30.21 37.53 36.89
N PRO A 6 -31.22 37.03 37.64
CA PRO A 6 -31.00 35.80 38.43
C PRO A 6 -32.23 34.90 38.73
N SER A 7 -31.93 33.84 39.49
CA SER A 7 -32.78 32.76 40.03
C SER A 7 -33.78 33.15 41.14
N LYS A 8 -34.77 32.27 41.41
CA LYS A 8 -35.56 32.22 42.67
C LYS A 8 -36.12 30.81 42.96
N LEU A 9 -36.75 30.63 44.14
CA LEU A 9 -36.71 29.41 44.96
C LEU A 9 -38.06 29.09 45.66
N ALA A 10 -38.37 27.79 45.85
CA ALA A 10 -39.36 27.21 46.81
C ALA A 10 -40.88 27.51 46.59
N PRO A 11 -41.85 26.84 47.29
CA PRO A 11 -41.78 25.78 48.32
C PRO A 11 -42.70 24.54 48.10
N GLY A 12 -42.72 23.58 49.04
CA GLY A 12 -43.78 22.54 49.24
C GLY A 12 -44.56 22.80 50.55
N PRO A 13 -45.13 21.80 51.28
CA PRO A 13 -45.45 20.38 51.00
C PRO A 13 -47.01 20.20 51.06
N PRO A 14 -47.70 19.34 51.87
CA PRO A 14 -47.51 17.95 52.34
C PRO A 14 -48.76 17.00 52.12
N LEU A 15 -48.68 15.73 52.60
CA LEU A 15 -49.70 14.92 53.34
C LEU A 15 -49.79 13.43 52.95
N CYS A 16 -49.83 12.54 53.96
CA CYS A 16 -50.27 11.15 53.87
C CYS A 16 -51.78 11.01 54.21
N PRO A 17 -52.39 9.84 53.97
CA PRO A 17 -52.88 9.08 55.12
C PRO A 17 -52.59 7.57 55.07
N ALA A 18 -52.82 6.89 56.20
CA ALA A 18 -52.76 5.43 56.33
C ALA A 18 -54.18 4.84 56.46
N GLY A 19 -54.40 3.57 56.09
CA GLY A 19 -55.65 2.88 56.45
C GLY A 19 -55.97 1.53 55.77
N LEU A 20 -55.95 0.47 56.59
CA LEU A 20 -56.78 -0.76 56.55
C LEU A 20 -56.71 -1.80 55.40
N SER A 21 -56.27 -3.00 55.82
CA SER A 21 -57.06 -4.25 55.88
C SER A 21 -57.70 -4.87 54.61
N GLY A 22 -57.29 -6.10 54.29
CA GLY A 22 -57.99 -6.98 53.34
C GLY A 22 -57.22 -8.26 53.03
N ARG A 23 -57.55 -9.38 53.70
CA ARG A 23 -56.96 -10.70 53.44
C ARG A 23 -57.87 -11.53 52.53
N THR A 24 -57.40 -11.91 51.34
CA THR A 24 -57.90 -13.08 50.60
C THR A 24 -56.77 -13.76 49.83
N GLU A 25 -56.81 -15.09 49.77
CA GLU A 25 -55.81 -15.93 49.11
C GLU A 25 -56.11 -16.12 47.62
N ARG A 26 -55.06 -16.16 46.80
CA ARG A 26 -54.79 -17.26 45.85
C ARG A 26 -53.44 -17.11 45.15
N GLY A 27 -52.69 -18.21 45.05
CA GLY A 27 -51.43 -18.25 44.29
C GLY A 27 -51.66 -18.55 42.80
N ALA A 28 -50.83 -17.96 41.93
CA ALA A 28 -50.77 -18.29 40.50
C ALA A 28 -49.36 -18.04 39.89
N THR A 29 -48.47 -19.02 40.09
CA THR A 29 -47.55 -19.52 39.04
C THR A 29 -46.66 -18.55 38.25
N GLU A 30 -45.72 -17.85 38.90
CA GLU A 30 -44.56 -17.26 38.20
C GLU A 30 -43.48 -18.32 37.85
N ARG A 31 -43.72 -19.14 36.81
CA ARG A 31 -42.73 -20.11 36.31
C ARG A 31 -42.62 -20.19 34.77
N GLY A 32 -42.89 -19.07 34.08
CA GLY A 32 -42.83 -18.96 32.61
C GLY A 32 -41.66 -18.13 32.07
N PHE A 33 -41.53 -16.87 32.48
CA PHE A 33 -40.64 -15.89 31.82
C PHE A 33 -39.14 -16.06 32.11
N SER A 34 -38.76 -16.56 33.29
CA SER A 34 -37.35 -16.63 33.72
C SER A 34 -36.47 -17.50 32.80
N LYS A 35 -36.99 -18.63 32.29
CA LYS A 35 -36.19 -19.59 31.51
C LYS A 35 -35.76 -19.05 30.14
N TYR A 36 -36.62 -18.30 29.48
CA TYR A 36 -36.33 -17.73 28.16
C TYR A 36 -35.35 -16.56 28.26
N SER A 37 -35.50 -15.68 29.26
CA SER A 37 -34.53 -14.61 29.52
C SER A 37 -33.14 -15.16 29.85
N LEU A 38 -33.05 -16.25 30.62
CA LEU A 38 -31.77 -16.91 30.92
C LEU A 38 -31.16 -17.57 29.66
N ALA A 39 -31.99 -18.19 28.81
CA ALA A 39 -31.53 -18.77 27.55
C ALA A 39 -31.03 -17.71 26.55
N PHE A 40 -31.72 -16.57 26.43
CA PHE A 40 -31.26 -15.44 25.61
C PHE A 40 -29.96 -14.82 26.14
N LEU A 41 -29.82 -14.69 27.47
CA LEU A 41 -28.58 -14.21 28.09
C LEU A 41 -27.41 -15.17 27.82
N LEU A 42 -27.62 -16.47 27.98
CA LEU A 42 -26.61 -17.50 27.69
C LEU A 42 -26.24 -17.55 26.21
N LEU A 43 -27.19 -17.37 25.29
CA LEU A 43 -26.94 -17.33 23.85
C LEU A 43 -26.14 -16.09 23.46
N ALA A 44 -26.46 -14.92 24.03
CA ALA A 44 -25.70 -13.68 23.81
C ALA A 44 -24.26 -13.77 24.37
N ILE A 45 -24.09 -14.38 25.55
CA ILE A 45 -22.76 -14.65 26.13
C ILE A 45 -21.99 -15.64 25.25
N PHE A 46 -22.64 -16.69 24.72
CA PHE A 46 -22.00 -17.64 23.80
C PHE A 46 -21.56 -16.96 22.49
N SER A 47 -22.38 -16.08 21.91
CA SER A 47 -21.99 -15.27 20.74
C SER A 47 -20.80 -14.34 21.01
N LEU A 48 -20.65 -13.85 22.25
CA LEU A 48 -19.51 -13.01 22.65
C LEU A 48 -18.22 -13.82 22.91
N ILE A 49 -18.33 -15.13 23.15
CA ILE A 49 -17.17 -16.04 23.33
C ILE A 49 -16.57 -16.46 21.97
N LEU A 50 -17.32 -16.38 20.88
CA LEU A 50 -16.85 -16.72 19.53
C LEU A 50 -16.09 -15.59 18.80
N THR A 51 -15.97 -14.39 19.38
CA THR A 51 -15.14 -13.32 18.77
C THR A 51 -13.65 -13.58 19.01
N THR A 52 -13.06 -14.45 18.18
CA THR A 52 -11.61 -14.59 18.10
C THR A 52 -10.98 -13.29 17.58
N PRO A 53 -9.86 -12.81 18.17
CA PRO A 53 -9.19 -11.63 17.66
C PRO A 53 -8.62 -11.92 16.28
N THR A 54 -9.13 -11.23 15.26
CA THR A 54 -8.55 -11.31 13.91
C THR A 54 -7.16 -10.67 13.91
N ARG A 55 -6.13 -11.51 13.90
CA ARG A 55 -4.75 -11.06 13.76
C ARG A 55 -4.48 -10.87 12.27
N ALA A 56 -4.03 -9.66 11.88
CA ALA A 56 -3.58 -9.42 10.52
C ALA A 56 -2.52 -10.45 10.12
N ALA A 57 -2.68 -11.06 8.95
CA ALA A 57 -1.75 -12.04 8.43
C ALA A 57 -0.34 -11.41 8.23
N PRO A 58 0.75 -12.18 8.30
CA PRO A 58 2.07 -11.73 7.89
C PRO A 58 2.05 -11.03 6.53
N ILE A 59 2.91 -10.02 6.36
CA ILE A 59 2.91 -9.20 5.13
C ILE A 59 3.23 -10.03 3.87
N ASP A 60 4.09 -11.05 4.00
CA ASP A 60 4.39 -12.03 2.96
C ASP A 60 3.12 -12.78 2.52
N ASP A 61 2.29 -13.22 3.48
CA ASP A 61 1.04 -13.94 3.21
C ASP A 61 0.00 -13.02 2.57
N GLN A 62 -0.09 -11.76 3.00
CA GLN A 62 -0.94 -10.74 2.38
C GLN A 62 -0.51 -10.45 0.93
N PHE A 63 0.80 -10.32 0.68
CA PHE A 63 1.36 -10.13 -0.65
C PHE A 63 1.08 -11.33 -1.57
N GLN A 64 1.30 -12.56 -1.07
CA GLN A 64 1.02 -13.78 -1.81
C GLN A 64 -0.49 -14.01 -2.05
N ALA A 65 -1.35 -13.57 -1.14
CA ALA A 65 -2.80 -13.52 -1.38
C ALA A 65 -3.13 -12.50 -2.49
N TRP A 66 -2.63 -11.27 -2.38
CA TRP A 66 -2.82 -10.20 -3.36
C TRP A 66 -2.39 -10.59 -4.78
N LEU A 67 -1.22 -11.23 -4.92
CA LEU A 67 -0.75 -11.76 -6.21
C LEU A 67 -1.78 -12.71 -6.84
N ARG A 68 -2.40 -13.60 -6.05
CA ARG A 68 -3.37 -14.59 -6.54
C ARG A 68 -4.77 -14.02 -6.79
N THR A 69 -5.24 -13.11 -5.94
CA THR A 69 -6.64 -12.66 -5.93
C THR A 69 -6.88 -11.33 -6.65
N ASP A 70 -5.83 -10.53 -6.88
CA ASP A 70 -5.94 -9.20 -7.47
C ASP A 70 -5.04 -9.04 -8.70
N LEU A 71 -3.71 -9.23 -8.57
CA LEU A 71 -2.80 -9.01 -9.72
C LEU A 71 -2.97 -10.07 -10.82
N TRP A 72 -3.03 -11.35 -10.45
CA TRP A 72 -3.14 -12.47 -11.41
C TRP A 72 -4.38 -12.38 -12.32
N PRO A 73 -5.61 -12.12 -11.81
CA PRO A 73 -6.78 -11.92 -12.68
C PRO A 73 -6.59 -10.86 -13.77
N GLU A 74 -5.88 -9.76 -13.47
CA GLU A 74 -5.61 -8.71 -14.47
C GLU A 74 -4.46 -9.10 -15.42
N ALA A 75 -3.37 -9.68 -14.92
CA ALA A 75 -2.32 -10.22 -15.79
C ALA A 75 -2.89 -11.22 -16.80
N LYS A 76 -3.74 -12.13 -16.33
CA LYS A 76 -4.46 -13.08 -17.18
C LYS A 76 -5.36 -12.39 -18.21
N SER A 77 -6.06 -11.30 -17.86
CA SER A 77 -6.92 -10.58 -18.80
C SER A 77 -6.14 -9.82 -19.88
N LYS A 78 -4.87 -9.49 -19.61
CA LYS A 78 -3.90 -8.95 -20.58
C LYS A 78 -3.22 -10.04 -21.44
N GLY A 79 -3.52 -11.32 -21.23
CA GLY A 79 -2.99 -12.44 -22.01
C GLY A 79 -1.76 -13.13 -21.42
N ILE A 80 -1.26 -12.67 -20.27
CA ILE A 80 -0.08 -13.27 -19.61
C ILE A 80 -0.38 -14.70 -19.19
N SER A 81 0.51 -15.63 -19.52
CA SER A 81 0.36 -17.03 -19.17
C SER A 81 0.57 -17.26 -17.67
N LYS A 82 -0.08 -18.30 -17.13
CA LYS A 82 0.11 -18.66 -15.71
C LYS A 82 1.56 -19.05 -15.42
N LYS A 83 2.23 -19.68 -16.38
CA LYS A 83 3.65 -20.05 -16.30
C LYS A 83 4.53 -18.81 -16.11
N THR A 84 4.42 -17.83 -16.99
CA THR A 84 5.19 -16.58 -16.93
C THR A 84 4.96 -15.84 -15.62
N PHE A 85 3.71 -15.73 -15.18
CA PHE A 85 3.38 -15.11 -13.89
C PHE A 85 4.01 -15.85 -12.70
N ASP A 86 3.97 -17.19 -12.69
CA ASP A 86 4.54 -17.99 -11.61
C ASP A 86 6.07 -17.97 -11.61
N GLU A 87 6.71 -17.94 -12.79
CA GLU A 87 8.17 -17.78 -12.93
C GLU A 87 8.62 -16.39 -12.50
N ALA A 88 7.91 -15.33 -12.89
CA ALA A 88 8.20 -13.94 -12.51
C ALA A 88 8.11 -13.66 -11.00
N PHE A 89 7.20 -14.33 -10.30
CA PHE A 89 7.04 -14.18 -8.84
C PHE A 89 7.63 -15.33 -8.01
N LEU A 90 8.42 -16.23 -8.62
CA LEU A 90 8.99 -17.39 -7.94
C LEU A 90 9.97 -16.98 -6.83
N GLY A 91 9.56 -17.16 -5.57
CA GLY A 91 10.36 -16.80 -4.41
C GLY A 91 10.37 -15.31 -4.07
N VAL A 92 9.64 -14.48 -4.81
CA VAL A 92 9.56 -13.02 -4.59
C VAL A 92 8.82 -12.70 -3.28
N LYS A 93 9.35 -11.75 -2.52
CA LYS A 93 8.84 -11.26 -1.23
C LYS A 93 8.73 -9.73 -1.22
N PRO A 94 7.85 -9.15 -0.39
CA PRO A 94 7.71 -7.70 -0.30
C PRO A 94 8.96 -7.05 0.35
N ASN A 95 9.64 -6.18 -0.39
CA ASN A 95 10.86 -5.50 0.07
C ASN A 95 10.52 -4.22 0.87
N LEU A 96 10.33 -4.38 2.17
CA LEU A 96 9.94 -3.29 3.09
C LEU A 96 11.00 -2.18 3.28
N LYS A 97 12.18 -2.28 2.62
CA LYS A 97 13.23 -1.25 2.66
C LYS A 97 13.08 -0.20 1.55
N LEU A 98 12.15 -0.40 0.62
CA LEU A 98 11.88 0.57 -0.43
C LEU A 98 11.25 1.85 0.17
N PRO A 99 11.47 3.03 -0.43
CA PRO A 99 10.82 4.26 0.02
C PRO A 99 9.32 4.27 -0.33
N ASP A 100 8.58 5.25 0.18
CA ASP A 100 7.19 5.55 -0.18
C ASP A 100 6.20 4.38 -0.03
N LEU A 101 6.44 3.47 0.91
CA LEU A 101 5.52 2.39 1.28
C LEU A 101 4.52 2.87 2.33
N VAL A 102 3.29 2.36 2.25
CA VAL A 102 2.19 2.56 3.19
C VAL A 102 1.79 1.17 3.68
N LEU A 103 2.15 0.83 4.92
CA LEU A 103 1.91 -0.53 5.42
C LEU A 103 0.40 -0.79 5.60
N PRO A 104 -0.08 -2.04 5.51
CA PRO A 104 -1.49 -2.36 5.73
C PRO A 104 -1.99 -1.88 7.10
N GLY A 105 -2.98 -0.98 7.09
CA GLY A 105 -3.53 -0.34 8.29
C GLY A 105 -2.99 1.07 8.57
N GLU A 106 -1.92 1.50 7.89
CA GLU A 106 -1.42 2.87 7.95
C GLU A 106 -2.14 3.77 6.94
N LYS A 107 -2.24 5.07 7.25
CA LYS A 107 -2.69 6.08 6.30
C LYS A 107 -1.49 6.63 5.54
N PRO A 108 -1.61 6.93 4.23
CA PRO A 108 -0.54 7.62 3.50
C PRO A 108 -0.18 8.93 4.22
N THR A 109 1.07 9.06 4.63
CA THR A 109 1.60 10.29 5.20
C THR A 109 2.07 11.20 4.06
N THR A 110 1.68 12.48 4.11
CA THR A 110 2.32 13.49 3.27
C THR A 110 3.75 13.68 3.78
N PRO A 111 4.80 13.55 2.94
CA PRO A 111 6.17 13.69 3.41
C PRO A 111 6.41 15.10 3.98
N GLU A 112 6.76 15.17 5.27
CA GLU A 112 6.95 16.44 6.01
C GLU A 112 8.02 17.36 5.41
N LYS A 113 8.94 16.79 4.62
CA LYS A 113 9.88 17.54 3.78
C LYS A 113 9.55 17.33 2.31
N GLN A 114 9.03 18.36 1.65
CA GLN A 114 9.06 18.47 0.19
C GLN A 114 10.50 18.63 -0.30
N HIS A 115 11.23 17.51 -0.42
CA HIS A 115 12.48 17.47 -1.17
C HIS A 115 12.17 17.54 -2.67
N GLN A 116 11.97 18.77 -3.16
CA GLN A 116 12.04 19.04 -4.59
C GLN A 116 13.51 18.85 -5.02
N ALA A 117 13.83 17.70 -5.61
CA ALA A 117 15.19 17.38 -6.04
C ALA A 117 15.76 18.43 -7.02
N GLU A 118 14.87 19.17 -7.68
CA GLU A 118 15.13 20.23 -8.65
C GLU A 118 15.76 21.49 -8.04
N PHE A 119 15.61 21.73 -6.72
CA PHE A 119 16.19 22.91 -6.04
C PHE A 119 17.51 22.62 -5.30
N GLY A 120 18.17 21.49 -5.60
CA GLY A 120 19.52 21.19 -5.13
C GLY A 120 20.62 21.89 -5.95
N PRO A 121 21.84 22.10 -5.41
CA PRO A 121 22.95 22.68 -6.19
C PRO A 121 23.34 21.79 -7.38
N PRO A 122 23.36 22.31 -8.62
CA PRO A 122 23.64 21.50 -9.81
C PRO A 122 25.10 21.02 -9.91
N ALA A 123 26.00 21.60 -9.11
CA ALA A 123 27.44 21.27 -9.14
C ALA A 123 27.75 19.77 -8.98
N ASN A 124 26.96 19.04 -8.19
CA ASN A 124 27.14 17.59 -8.01
C ASN A 124 26.79 16.80 -9.28
N TYR A 125 25.83 17.29 -10.08
CA TYR A 125 25.41 16.69 -11.35
C TYR A 125 26.50 16.85 -12.43
N PHE A 126 27.19 18.00 -12.40
CA PHE A 126 28.29 18.33 -13.31
C PHE A 126 29.68 18.06 -12.71
N ALA A 127 29.77 17.26 -11.66
CA ALA A 127 31.04 16.97 -11.02
C ALA A 127 32.03 16.34 -12.00
N GLU A 128 33.22 16.92 -12.11
CA GLU A 128 34.21 16.63 -13.16
C GLU A 128 34.61 15.13 -13.22
N LYS A 129 34.56 14.42 -12.08
CA LYS A 129 34.74 12.96 -12.00
C LYS A 129 33.67 12.19 -12.79
N ILE A 130 32.40 12.59 -12.67
CA ILE A 130 31.27 11.95 -13.36
C ILE A 130 31.37 12.22 -14.87
N ILE A 131 31.57 13.48 -15.26
CA ILE A 131 31.70 13.87 -16.68
C ILE A 131 32.89 13.16 -17.35
N ARG A 132 34.06 13.09 -16.70
CA ARG A 132 35.23 12.38 -17.26
C ARG A 132 35.01 10.89 -17.43
N ALA A 133 34.30 10.23 -16.50
CA ALA A 133 33.99 8.81 -16.62
C ALA A 133 33.07 8.54 -17.83
N VAL A 134 32.00 9.30 -17.98
CA VAL A 134 31.06 9.18 -19.11
C VAL A 134 31.74 9.49 -20.44
N THR A 135 32.46 10.62 -20.55
CA THR A 135 33.11 11.02 -21.81
C THR A 135 34.24 10.09 -22.24
N THR A 136 35.02 9.55 -21.30
CA THR A 136 36.10 8.60 -21.61
C THR A 136 35.56 7.22 -21.98
N GLY A 137 34.56 6.73 -21.23
CA GLY A 137 33.88 5.47 -21.56
C GLY A 137 33.06 5.55 -22.86
N GLY A 138 32.57 6.75 -23.20
CA GLY A 138 31.85 7.07 -24.41
C GLY A 138 32.74 6.98 -25.65
N ARG A 139 33.85 7.72 -25.71
CA ARG A 139 34.79 7.70 -26.86
C ARG A 139 35.28 6.29 -27.25
N ALA A 140 35.56 5.45 -26.25
CA ALA A 140 35.94 4.06 -26.50
C ALA A 140 34.82 3.24 -27.18
N ARG A 141 33.56 3.50 -26.79
CA ARG A 141 32.37 2.83 -27.34
C ARG A 141 31.89 3.43 -28.65
N GLU A 142 32.09 4.72 -28.87
CA GLU A 142 31.86 5.42 -30.13
C GLU A 142 32.65 4.75 -31.26
N SER A 143 33.96 4.57 -31.08
CA SER A 143 34.81 3.84 -32.03
C SER A 143 34.33 2.39 -32.24
N ALA A 144 34.12 1.65 -31.14
CA ALA A 144 33.73 0.24 -31.19
C ALA A 144 32.32 -0.02 -31.77
N ASN A 145 31.38 0.92 -31.65
CA ASN A 145 29.99 0.78 -32.07
C ASN A 145 29.61 1.70 -33.24
N SER A 146 30.57 2.42 -33.83
CA SER A 146 30.39 3.40 -34.92
C SER A 146 29.40 2.97 -36.00
N ARG A 147 29.49 1.71 -36.47
CA ARG A 147 28.55 1.13 -37.44
C ARG A 147 27.11 1.05 -36.93
N VAL A 148 26.90 0.66 -35.68
CA VAL A 148 25.58 0.53 -35.05
C VAL A 148 25.01 1.93 -34.76
N LEU A 149 25.83 2.84 -34.27
CA LEU A 149 25.44 4.23 -34.01
C LEU A 149 24.99 4.94 -35.29
N GLY A 150 25.73 4.82 -36.39
CA GLY A 150 25.31 5.36 -37.69
C GLY A 150 24.04 4.72 -38.26
N LEU A 151 23.74 3.46 -37.92
CA LEU A 151 22.45 2.82 -38.28
C LEU A 151 21.29 3.34 -37.42
N ILE A 152 21.53 3.59 -36.12
CA ILE A 152 20.56 4.21 -35.21
C ILE A 152 20.25 5.63 -35.67
N GLU A 153 21.27 6.44 -35.93
CA GLU A 153 21.13 7.81 -36.42
C GLU A 153 20.37 7.86 -37.75
N LYS A 154 20.75 7.03 -38.73
CA LYS A 154 20.03 6.94 -40.01
C LYS A 154 18.57 6.53 -39.87
N ARG A 155 18.22 5.71 -38.87
CA ARG A 155 16.85 5.19 -38.66
C ARG A 155 15.97 6.14 -37.85
N TYR A 156 16.53 6.82 -36.85
CA TYR A 156 15.77 7.57 -35.84
C TYR A 156 16.10 9.07 -35.81
N GLY A 157 17.10 9.54 -36.55
CA GLY A 157 17.54 10.94 -36.56
C GLY A 157 18.27 11.40 -35.27
N VAL A 158 18.65 10.46 -34.40
CA VAL A 158 19.34 10.75 -33.13
C VAL A 158 20.84 10.50 -33.27
N PRO A 159 21.71 11.52 -33.11
CA PRO A 159 23.16 11.35 -33.18
C PRO A 159 23.69 10.33 -32.17
N GLY A 160 24.69 9.55 -32.57
CA GLY A 160 25.22 8.45 -31.76
C GLY A 160 25.79 8.88 -30.40
N GLU A 161 26.30 10.10 -30.31
CA GLU A 161 26.88 10.68 -29.10
C GLU A 161 25.81 10.92 -28.02
N ILE A 162 24.58 11.26 -28.42
CA ILE A 162 23.43 11.42 -27.52
C ILE A 162 23.04 10.07 -26.91
N VAL A 163 23.02 9.02 -27.74
CA VAL A 163 22.73 7.64 -27.29
C VAL A 163 23.80 7.15 -26.30
N LEU A 164 25.07 7.42 -26.60
CA LEU A 164 26.19 7.10 -25.69
C LEU A 164 26.13 7.91 -24.38
N ALA A 165 25.77 9.20 -24.46
CA ALA A 165 25.63 10.04 -23.27
C ALA A 165 24.55 9.48 -22.33
N ILE A 166 23.37 9.11 -22.86
CA ILE A 166 22.30 8.48 -22.09
C ILE A 166 22.76 7.13 -21.52
N TRP A 167 23.27 6.21 -22.35
CA TRP A 167 23.67 4.87 -21.89
C TRP A 167 24.76 4.90 -20.80
N GLY A 168 25.74 5.80 -20.95
CA GLY A 168 26.78 6.05 -19.96
C GLY A 168 26.25 6.69 -18.67
N ARG A 169 25.22 7.53 -18.78
CA ARG A 169 24.56 8.19 -17.63
C ARG A 169 23.74 7.22 -16.79
N GLU A 170 22.88 6.44 -17.43
CA GLU A 170 21.90 5.58 -16.75
C GLU A 170 22.55 4.35 -16.11
N THR A 171 23.52 3.73 -16.78
CA THR A 171 24.04 2.41 -16.38
C THR A 171 25.56 2.32 -16.31
N GLY A 172 26.29 3.43 -16.53
CA GLY A 172 27.74 3.36 -16.72
C GLY A 172 28.13 2.47 -17.91
N PHE A 173 27.30 2.44 -18.96
CA PHE A 173 27.38 1.52 -20.09
C PHE A 173 27.29 0.03 -19.71
N GLY A 174 26.34 -0.31 -18.83
CA GLY A 174 26.12 -1.68 -18.32
C GLY A 174 27.05 -2.11 -17.17
N ALA A 175 27.91 -1.22 -16.66
CA ALA A 175 28.80 -1.52 -15.54
C ALA A 175 28.16 -1.30 -14.15
N ALA A 176 27.01 -0.61 -14.08
CA ALA A 176 26.27 -0.41 -12.85
C ALA A 176 25.73 -1.74 -12.30
N LYS A 177 25.92 -1.99 -11.00
CA LYS A 177 25.28 -3.12 -10.32
C LYS A 177 23.79 -2.82 -10.17
N MET A 178 22.96 -3.76 -10.60
CA MET A 178 21.51 -3.76 -10.37
C MET A 178 21.21 -4.85 -9.31
N PRO A 179 21.20 -4.51 -8.01
CA PRO A 179 21.13 -5.50 -6.93
C PRO A 179 19.70 -5.93 -6.56
N TYR A 180 18.68 -5.29 -7.15
CA TYR A 180 17.27 -5.56 -6.87
C TYR A 180 16.64 -6.28 -8.06
N ASP A 181 15.76 -7.22 -7.75
CA ASP A 181 14.91 -7.86 -8.75
C ASP A 181 13.77 -6.94 -9.18
N ALA A 182 13.40 -6.97 -10.46
CA ALA A 182 12.37 -6.10 -11.02
C ALA A 182 10.98 -6.43 -10.46
N PHE A 183 10.62 -7.71 -10.35
CA PHE A 183 9.32 -8.14 -9.82
C PHE A 183 9.24 -7.98 -8.29
N GLU A 184 10.34 -8.10 -7.56
CA GLU A 184 10.44 -7.69 -6.15
C GLU A 184 10.09 -6.21 -5.99
N VAL A 185 10.74 -5.31 -6.73
CA VAL A 185 10.53 -3.86 -6.58
C VAL A 185 9.15 -3.44 -7.08
N LEU A 186 8.79 -3.80 -8.30
CA LEU A 186 7.52 -3.41 -8.92
C LEU A 186 6.34 -4.06 -8.20
N GLY A 187 6.43 -5.35 -7.85
CA GLY A 187 5.40 -6.06 -7.08
C GLY A 187 5.19 -5.45 -5.69
N THR A 188 6.26 -5.16 -4.94
CA THR A 188 6.15 -4.49 -3.63
C THR A 188 5.51 -3.12 -3.76
N LYS A 189 5.94 -2.32 -4.74
CA LYS A 189 5.42 -0.96 -4.95
C LYS A 189 3.96 -0.96 -5.44
N ALA A 190 3.56 -1.89 -6.30
CA ALA A 190 2.17 -2.07 -6.74
C ALA A 190 1.28 -2.48 -5.56
N PHE A 191 1.76 -3.38 -4.70
CA PHE A 191 1.02 -3.84 -3.52
C PHE A 191 0.85 -2.75 -2.44
N MET A 192 1.91 -2.00 -2.10
CA MET A 192 1.91 -1.15 -0.90
C MET A 192 2.49 0.27 -1.03
N SER A 193 2.85 0.78 -2.21
CA SER A 193 3.35 2.17 -2.30
C SER A 193 2.26 3.25 -2.19
N THR A 194 2.67 4.52 -2.12
CA THR A 194 1.79 5.69 -2.33
C THR A 194 1.30 5.86 -3.78
N LYS A 195 1.90 5.16 -4.75
CA LYS A 195 1.59 5.25 -6.19
C LYS A 195 1.21 3.87 -6.77
N LYS A 196 0.35 3.12 -6.07
CA LYS A 196 0.02 1.72 -6.41
C LYS A 196 -0.36 1.54 -7.88
N ASP A 197 -1.26 2.37 -8.41
CA ASP A 197 -1.79 2.22 -9.77
C ASP A 197 -0.72 2.43 -10.86
N PHE A 198 0.23 3.33 -10.62
CA PHE A 198 1.40 3.50 -11.49
C PHE A 198 2.24 2.23 -11.48
N PHE A 199 2.69 1.77 -10.31
CA PHE A 199 3.52 0.55 -10.23
C PHE A 199 2.79 -0.74 -10.62
N ARG A 200 1.46 -0.77 -10.51
CA ARG A 200 0.61 -1.84 -11.06
C ARG A 200 0.65 -1.85 -12.58
N THR A 201 0.64 -0.67 -13.21
CA THR A 201 0.82 -0.54 -14.66
C THR A 201 2.21 -1.04 -15.07
N GLU A 202 3.27 -0.61 -14.37
CA GLU A 202 4.65 -1.03 -14.64
C GLU A 202 4.87 -2.55 -14.43
N VAL A 203 4.35 -3.16 -13.36
CA VAL A 203 4.52 -4.61 -13.13
C VAL A 203 3.78 -5.46 -14.17
N LEU A 204 2.64 -4.97 -14.68
CA LEU A 204 1.90 -5.64 -15.76
C LEU A 204 2.58 -5.46 -17.12
N ALA A 205 3.26 -4.33 -17.36
CA ALA A 205 4.11 -4.13 -18.53
C ALA A 205 5.35 -5.04 -18.47
N ALA A 206 6.02 -5.13 -17.31
CA ALA A 206 7.16 -6.03 -17.12
C ALA A 206 6.79 -7.51 -17.32
N LEU A 207 5.56 -7.91 -16.98
CA LEU A 207 5.04 -9.25 -17.29
C LEU A 207 4.81 -9.47 -18.80
N ASP A 208 4.32 -8.46 -19.53
CA ASP A 208 4.13 -8.51 -20.98
C ASP A 208 5.48 -8.54 -21.74
N ASP A 209 6.51 -7.85 -21.21
CA ASP A 209 7.87 -7.88 -21.76
C ASP A 209 8.54 -9.27 -21.64
N VAL A 210 8.22 -10.06 -20.60
CA VAL A 210 8.81 -11.42 -20.41
C VAL A 210 7.92 -12.57 -20.92
N GLU A 211 6.69 -12.28 -21.37
CA GLU A 211 5.82 -13.24 -22.07
C GLU A 211 6.20 -13.39 -23.56
N ARG A 212 6.93 -12.43 -24.13
CA ARG A 212 7.18 -12.27 -25.58
C ARG A 212 8.57 -12.73 -26.03
#